data_AF-A0A6I5ETW5-F1
#
_entry.id   AF-A0A6I5ETW5-F1
#
_cell.length_a   1.000
_cell.length_b   1.000
_cell.length_c   1.000
_cell.angle_alpha   90.00
_cell.angle_beta   90.00
_cell.angle_gamma   90.00
#
_symmetry.space_group_name_H-M   'P 1'
#
loop_
_entity.id
_entity.type
_entity.pdbx_description
1 polymer ?
#
loop_
_entity_poly.entity_id
_entity_poly.type
_entity_poly.pdbx_seq_one_letter_code
_entity_poly.pdbx_strand_id
1 'polypeptide(L)'
;MDFTTALDHHLAAIDARDLEAYMATVHHEATIVLPGGGTLTGSDAIRAFHRKWFDDPDWTMTATRTRTVLHRDTAVAVFDVEYRDLDGDGRPYAMRQVLGLVFALVDGDWLLVHDQNTVL
;
A
#
# COMPACT_ATOMS: atom_id res chain seq x y z
N MET A 1 -0.92 -7.70 17.56
CA MET A 1 -1.26 -6.25 17.49
C MET A 1 -2.72 -6.13 17.04
N ASP A 2 -3.48 -5.09 17.40
CA ASP A 2 -4.83 -4.90 16.83
C ASP A 2 -4.76 -4.41 15.37
N PHE A 3 -5.88 -4.50 14.64
CA PHE A 3 -5.89 -4.16 13.21
C PHE A 3 -5.55 -2.70 12.95
N THR A 4 -6.09 -1.77 13.75
CA THR A 4 -5.85 -0.33 13.56
C THR A 4 -4.36 -0.02 13.71
N THR A 5 -3.71 -0.56 14.74
CA THR A 5 -2.29 -0.35 14.97
C THR A 5 -1.45 -0.97 13.84
N ALA A 6 -1.85 -2.13 13.31
CA ALA A 6 -1.16 -2.76 12.19
C ALA A 6 -1.30 -1.97 10.88
N LEU A 7 -2.48 -1.43 10.61
CA LEU A 7 -2.73 -0.56 9.47
C LEU A 7 -1.92 0.75 9.58
N ASP A 8 -1.89 1.37 10.75
CA ASP A 8 -1.13 2.60 10.98
C ASP A 8 0.39 2.33 10.83
N HIS A 9 0.88 1.17 11.31
CA HIS A 9 2.26 0.74 11.09
C HIS A 9 2.57 0.55 9.60
N HIS A 10 1.67 -0.08 8.83
CA HIS A 10 1.81 -0.26 7.39
C HIS A 10 1.94 1.09 6.66
N LEU A 11 1.06 2.05 6.96
CA LEU A 11 1.09 3.39 6.36
C LEU A 11 2.33 4.18 6.77
N ALA A 12 2.75 4.07 8.04
CA ALA A 12 3.96 4.73 8.54
C ALA A 12 5.22 4.20 7.84
N ALA A 13 5.29 2.90 7.53
CA ALA A 13 6.40 2.34 6.77
C ALA A 13 6.47 2.90 5.35
N ILE A 14 5.32 3.14 4.71
CA ILE A 14 5.25 3.80 3.39
C ILE A 14 5.72 5.26 3.48
N ASP A 15 5.21 6.03 4.44
CA ASP A 15 5.58 7.44 4.64
C ASP A 15 7.08 7.61 4.94
N ALA A 16 7.64 6.71 5.74
CA ALA A 16 9.06 6.67 6.07
C ALA A 16 9.94 6.09 4.95
N ARG A 17 9.34 5.55 3.87
CA ARG A 17 10.03 4.80 2.81
C ARG A 17 10.88 3.64 3.36
N ASP A 18 10.41 3.00 4.43
CA ASP A 18 11.09 1.88 5.09
C ASP A 18 10.64 0.55 4.45
N LEU A 19 11.45 0.05 3.52
CA LEU A 19 11.16 -1.17 2.79
C LEU A 19 11.01 -2.40 3.70
N GLU A 20 11.84 -2.51 4.75
CA GLU A 20 11.83 -3.70 5.60
C GLU A 20 10.64 -3.66 6.56
N ALA A 21 10.32 -2.49 7.13
CA ALA A 21 9.10 -2.32 7.92
C ALA A 21 7.83 -2.54 7.07
N TYR A 22 7.82 -2.08 5.81
CA TYR A 22 6.71 -2.33 4.89
C TYR A 22 6.57 -3.82 4.62
N MET A 23 7.63 -4.50 4.20
CA MET A 23 7.57 -5.92 3.85
C MET A 23 7.21 -6.82 5.05
N ALA A 24 7.51 -6.41 6.28
CA ALA A 24 7.08 -7.11 7.49
C ALA A 24 5.54 -7.12 7.68
N THR A 25 4.83 -6.22 7.00
CA THR A 25 3.35 -6.14 7.03
C THR A 25 2.68 -6.83 5.84
N VAL A 26 3.45 -7.41 4.91
CA VAL A 26 2.94 -7.97 3.66
C VAL A 26 2.96 -9.49 3.71
N HIS A 27 1.81 -10.12 3.43
CA HIS A 27 1.74 -11.57 3.32
C HIS A 27 2.56 -12.06 2.12
N HIS A 28 3.23 -13.21 2.25
CA HIS A 28 4.11 -13.72 1.20
C HIS A 28 3.40 -14.02 -0.14
N GLU A 29 2.08 -14.26 -0.10
CA GLU A 29 1.21 -14.47 -1.27
C GLU A 29 0.37 -13.25 -1.65
N ALA A 30 0.67 -12.07 -1.10
CA ALA A 30 -0.12 -10.87 -1.37
C ALA A 30 -0.17 -10.53 -2.87
N THR A 31 -1.26 -9.87 -3.27
CA THR A 31 -1.41 -9.34 -4.63
C THR A 31 -1.65 -7.84 -4.60
N ILE A 32 -0.98 -7.11 -5.49
CA ILE A 32 -1.17 -5.67 -5.70
C ILE A 32 -1.69 -5.46 -7.12
N VAL A 33 -2.81 -4.75 -7.24
CA VAL A 33 -3.36 -4.28 -8.51
C VAL A 33 -2.98 -2.81 -8.67
N LEU A 34 -2.10 -2.55 -9.62
CA LEU A 34 -1.61 -1.22 -9.96
C LEU A 34 -2.71 -0.39 -10.65
N PRO A 35 -2.58 0.94 -10.69
CA PRO A 35 -3.59 1.83 -11.28
C PRO A 35 -3.99 1.49 -12.73
N GLY A 36 -3.06 0.94 -13.52
CA GLY A 36 -3.30 0.49 -14.90
C GLY A 36 -3.86 -0.93 -15.05
N GLY A 37 -4.21 -1.61 -13.95
CA GLY A 37 -4.72 -2.99 -13.94
C GLY A 37 -3.63 -4.08 -14.00
N GLY A 38 -2.36 -3.70 -14.12
CA GLY A 38 -1.24 -4.64 -13.96
C GLY A 38 -1.18 -5.20 -12.54
N THR A 39 -0.71 -6.44 -12.40
CA THR A 39 -0.67 -7.14 -11.11
C THR A 39 0.75 -7.50 -10.69
N LEU A 40 1.01 -7.41 -9.39
CA LEU A 40 2.20 -7.94 -8.73
C LEU A 40 1.73 -8.99 -7.73
N THR A 41 2.22 -10.23 -7.85
CA THR A 41 1.84 -11.31 -6.93
C THR A 41 3.09 -11.89 -6.29
N GLY A 42 3.02 -12.07 -4.98
CA GLY A 42 4.10 -12.60 -4.18
C GLY A 42 5.06 -11.53 -3.65
N SER A 43 5.63 -11.80 -2.48
CA SER A 43 6.50 -10.86 -1.75
C SER A 43 7.72 -10.39 -2.56
N ASP A 44 8.32 -11.24 -3.40
CA ASP A 44 9.50 -10.86 -4.20
C ASP A 44 9.18 -9.79 -5.24
N ALA A 45 8.05 -9.94 -5.96
CA ALA A 45 7.61 -8.96 -6.95
C ALA A 45 7.22 -7.63 -6.28
N ILE A 46 6.51 -7.73 -5.15
CA ILE A 46 6.09 -6.57 -4.36
C ILE A 46 7.30 -5.82 -3.81
N ARG A 47 8.29 -6.53 -3.24
CA ARG A 47 9.54 -5.94 -2.74
C ARG A 47 10.32 -5.26 -3.84
N ALA A 48 10.45 -5.89 -5.00
CA ALA A 48 11.20 -5.34 -6.12
C ALA A 48 10.56 -4.03 -6.65
N PHE A 49 9.23 -3.97 -6.67
CA PHE A 49 8.49 -2.76 -7.02
C PHE A 49 8.66 -1.66 -5.95
N HIS A 50 8.37 -1.97 -4.68
CA HIS A 50 8.44 -0.99 -3.59
C HIS A 50 9.84 -0.47 -3.36
N ARG A 51 10.89 -1.27 -3.55
CA ARG A 51 12.27 -0.78 -3.48
C ARG A 51 12.50 0.36 -4.48
N LYS A 52 12.12 0.16 -5.74
CA LYS A 52 12.27 1.19 -6.78
C LYS A 52 11.45 2.44 -6.46
N TRP A 53 10.22 2.25 -5.97
CA TRP A 53 9.35 3.35 -5.61
C TRP A 53 9.89 4.12 -4.39
N PHE A 54 10.38 3.44 -3.35
CA PHE A 54 10.95 4.07 -2.16
C PHE A 54 12.31 4.74 -2.42
N ASP A 55 13.08 4.27 -3.40
CA ASP A 55 14.33 4.91 -3.83
C ASP A 55 14.08 6.23 -4.59
N ASP A 56 12.85 6.47 -5.05
CA ASP A 56 12.45 7.70 -5.73
C ASP A 56 12.15 8.81 -4.69
N PRO A 57 12.93 9.92 -4.69
CA PRO A 57 12.75 11.00 -3.72
C PRO A 57 11.62 11.97 -4.08
N ASP A 58 11.12 11.94 -5.32
CA ASP A 58 10.32 13.02 -5.89
C ASP A 58 8.83 12.89 -5.57
N TRP A 59 8.37 11.65 -5.32
CA TRP A 59 6.96 11.43 -5.03
C TRP A 59 6.56 11.90 -3.63
N THR A 60 5.32 12.37 -3.55
CA THR A 60 4.59 12.61 -2.31
C THR A 60 3.22 11.98 -2.40
N MET A 61 2.77 11.39 -1.30
CA MET A 61 1.48 10.72 -1.22
C MET A 61 0.77 11.10 0.06
N THR A 62 -0.50 11.50 -0.06
CA THR A 62 -1.40 11.69 1.10
C THR A 62 -2.53 10.70 1.00
N ALA A 63 -2.66 9.81 1.99
CA ALA A 63 -3.74 8.83 2.08
C ALA A 63 -4.74 9.22 3.18
N THR A 64 -5.98 9.51 2.81
CA THR A 64 -7.06 9.84 3.74
C THR A 64 -7.99 8.65 3.90
N ARG A 65 -8.05 8.07 5.10
CA ARG A 65 -8.90 6.90 5.38
C ARG A 65 -10.38 7.28 5.30
N THR A 66 -11.11 6.67 4.37
CA THR A 66 -12.55 6.92 4.15
C THR A 66 -13.42 5.83 4.75
N ARG A 67 -12.91 4.59 4.85
CA ARG A 67 -13.66 3.46 5.42
C ARG A 67 -12.76 2.43 6.05
N THR A 68 -13.26 1.79 7.11
CA THR A 68 -12.67 0.59 7.69
C THR A 68 -13.77 -0.38 8.08
N VAL A 69 -13.60 -1.66 7.73
CA VAL A 69 -14.44 -2.75 8.21
C VAL A 69 -13.56 -3.87 8.72
N LEU A 70 -13.78 -4.24 9.97
CA LEU A 70 -13.17 -5.41 10.59
C LEU A 70 -14.21 -6.53 10.63
N HIS A 71 -13.83 -7.72 10.16
CA HIS A 71 -14.67 -8.91 10.20
C HIS A 71 -13.84 -10.13 10.61
N ARG A 72 -13.91 -10.46 11.91
CA ARG A 72 -13.17 -11.59 12.53
C ARG A 72 -11.65 -11.46 12.27
N ASP A 73 -11.13 -12.30 11.40
CA ASP A 73 -9.74 -12.47 10.98
C ASP A 73 -9.44 -11.77 9.65
N THR A 74 -10.35 -10.95 9.13
CA THR A 74 -10.15 -10.15 7.92
C THR A 74 -10.53 -8.70 8.15
N ALA A 75 -9.88 -7.79 7.45
CA ALA A 75 -10.18 -6.38 7.50
C ALA A 75 -10.03 -5.71 6.13
N VAL A 76 -10.85 -4.71 5.88
CA VAL A 76 -10.79 -3.88 4.67
C VAL A 76 -10.64 -2.42 5.09
N ALA A 77 -9.67 -1.73 4.51
CA ALA A 77 -9.51 -0.29 4.63
C ALA A 77 -9.58 0.34 3.24
N VAL A 78 -10.26 1.49 3.13
CA VAL A 78 -10.38 2.26 1.90
C VAL A 78 -9.88 3.67 2.16
N PHE A 79 -9.12 4.19 1.21
CA PHE A 79 -8.52 5.51 1.27
C PHE A 79 -8.77 6.28 -0.01
N ASP A 80 -8.95 7.59 0.12
CA ASP A 80 -8.73 8.52 -0.97
C ASP A 80 -7.26 8.92 -0.93
N VAL A 81 -6.58 8.82 -2.07
CA VAL A 81 -5.15 9.10 -2.19
C VAL A 81 -4.92 10.23 -3.18
N GLU A 82 -4.13 11.22 -2.76
CA GLU A 82 -3.52 12.21 -3.62
C GLU A 82 -2.05 11.85 -3.80
N TYR A 83 -1.63 11.61 -5.04
CA TYR A 83 -0.25 11.32 -5.41
C TYR A 83 0.30 12.44 -6.30
N ARG A 84 1.52 12.88 -6.05
CA ARG A 84 2.25 13.87 -6.86
C ARG A 84 3.68 13.41 -7.04
N ASP A 85 4.22 13.59 -8.24
CA ASP A 85 5.55 13.10 -8.61
C ASP A 85 6.07 13.81 -9.87
N LEU A 86 7.30 13.54 -10.28
CA LEU A 86 7.91 14.00 -11.53
C LEU A 86 7.93 12.85 -12.56
N ASP A 87 7.60 13.14 -13.82
CA ASP A 87 7.77 12.18 -14.90
C ASP A 87 9.24 12.04 -15.33
N GLY A 88 9.52 11.17 -16.30
CA GLY A 88 10.89 10.94 -16.80
C GLY A 88 11.55 12.16 -17.47
N ASP A 89 10.78 13.21 -17.80
CA ASP A 89 11.28 14.48 -18.31
C ASP A 89 11.39 15.55 -17.18
N GLY A 90 11.16 15.17 -15.93
CA GLY A 90 11.15 16.04 -14.76
C GLY A 90 9.91 16.94 -14.66
N ARG A 91 8.83 16.62 -15.38
CA ARG A 91 7.59 17.42 -15.34
C ARG A 91 6.68 16.92 -14.23
N PRO A 92 6.11 17.81 -13.42
CA PRO A 92 5.22 17.40 -12.35
C PRO A 92 3.92 16.84 -12.90
N TYR A 93 3.45 15.76 -12.30
CA TYR A 93 2.11 15.22 -12.49
C TYR A 93 1.43 14.93 -11.15
N ALA A 94 0.11 14.81 -11.19
CA ALA A 94 -0.70 14.47 -10.04
C ALA A 94 -1.75 13.43 -10.43
N MET A 95 -2.07 12.54 -9.49
CA MET A 95 -3.07 11.50 -9.65
C MET A 95 -3.95 11.44 -8.41
N ARG A 96 -5.23 11.20 -8.62
CA ARG A 96 -6.18 10.86 -7.55
C ARG A 96 -6.58 9.41 -7.74
N GLN A 97 -6.62 8.66 -6.65
CA GLN A 97 -6.99 7.25 -6.68
C GLN A 97 -7.74 6.85 -5.42
N VAL A 98 -8.56 5.81 -5.55
CA VAL A 98 -9.10 5.06 -4.42
C VAL A 98 -8.19 3.86 -4.18
N LEU A 99 -7.63 3.77 -2.98
CA LEU A 99 -6.81 2.66 -2.53
C LEU A 99 -7.65 1.74 -1.64
N GLY A 100 -7.74 0.47 -2.00
CA GLY A 100 -8.34 -0.58 -1.19
C GLY A 100 -7.28 -1.53 -0.66
N LEU A 101 -7.21 -1.67 0.66
CA LEU A 101 -6.32 -2.62 1.33
C LEU A 101 -7.14 -3.70 2.03
N VAL A 102 -6.74 -4.96 1.87
CA VAL A 102 -7.31 -6.11 2.57
C VAL A 102 -6.21 -6.76 3.41
N PHE A 103 -6.51 -6.96 4.69
CA PHE A 103 -5.63 -7.63 5.63
C PHE A 103 -6.28 -8.91 6.15
N ALA A 104 -5.45 -9.90 6.46
CA ALA A 104 -5.84 -11.10 7.18
C ALA A 104 -5.01 -11.25 8.46
N LEU A 105 -5.61 -11.81 9.51
CA LEU A 105 -4.94 -12.16 10.76
C LEU A 105 -4.33 -13.57 10.59
N VAL A 106 -3.01 -13.64 10.46
CA VAL A 106 -2.24 -14.88 10.28
C VAL A 106 -1.30 -15.03 11.47
N ASP A 107 -1.42 -16.14 12.20
CA ASP A 107 -0.58 -16.45 13.38
C ASP A 107 -0.48 -15.33 14.44
N GLY A 108 -1.53 -14.49 14.52
CA GLY A 108 -1.61 -13.37 15.48
C GLY A 108 -1.17 -12.02 14.92
N ASP A 109 -0.72 -11.97 13.67
CA ASP A 109 -0.28 -10.76 12.98
C ASP A 109 -1.21 -10.40 11.82
N TRP A 110 -1.54 -9.11 11.70
CA TRP A 110 -2.32 -8.59 10.59
C TRP A 110 -1.41 -8.33 9.40
N LEU A 111 -1.59 -9.07 8.32
CA LEU A 111 -0.78 -8.98 7.12
C LEU A 111 -1.64 -8.55 5.92
N LEU A 112 -1.11 -7.65 5.10
CA LEU A 112 -1.71 -7.25 3.83
C LEU A 112 -1.74 -8.47 2.90
N VAL A 113 -2.92 -8.81 2.40
CA VAL A 113 -3.13 -9.88 1.41
C VAL A 113 -3.55 -9.36 0.05
N HIS A 114 -4.15 -8.17 -0.02
CA HIS A 114 -4.53 -7.53 -1.27
C HIS A 114 -4.45 -6.00 -1.19
N ASP A 115 -3.87 -5.38 -2.20
CA ASP A 115 -3.87 -3.93 -2.46
C ASP A 115 -4.45 -3.70 -3.85
N GLN A 116 -5.34 -2.72 -3.99
CA GLN A 116 -5.78 -2.27 -5.29
C GLN A 116 -5.91 -0.75 -5.36
N ASN A 117 -5.34 -0.19 -6.42
CA ASN A 117 -5.44 1.22 -6.76
C ASN A 117 -6.40 1.40 -7.94
N THR A 118 -7.35 2.32 -7.80
CA THR A 118 -8.29 2.69 -8.86
C THR A 118 -8.20 4.20 -9.13
N VAL A 119 -7.70 4.58 -10.31
CA VAL A 119 -7.59 6.00 -10.71
C VAL A 119 -8.97 6.63 -10.85
N LEU A 120 -9.09 7.90 -10.42
CA LEU A 120 -10.28 8.74 -10.55
C LEU A 120 -10.14 9.76 -11.68
#